data_AF-A0A535EUC7-F1
#
_entry.id   AF-A0A535EUC7-F1
#
_cell.length_a   1.000
_cell.length_b   1.000
_cell.length_c   1.000
_cell.angle_alpha   90.00
_cell.angle_beta   90.00
_cell.angle_gamma   90.00
#
_symmetry.space_group_name_H-M   'P 1'
#
loop_
_entity.id
_entity.type
_entity.pdbx_description
1 polymer ?
#
loop_
_entity_poly.entity_id
_entity_poly.type
_entity_poly.pdbx_seq_one_letter_code
_entity_poly.pdbx_strand_id
1 'polypeptide(L)'
;MSHFVVERFAPGAAAETFEPGDFILTHHHHAVSRLIRLAQKIRGRERRYSYWSHAALIIDREGNLVEAESKGVVVSPLSKYEQVEYHVVHLGDSADQRDREQAVAFALSLVGKPFGYLDLFSVGLSLLTGAKINVAYESHLTCSALVARALVRTSAIFDDEPGHMLPADLARHYGAERPTPG
;
A
#
# COMPACT_ATOMS: atom_id res chain seq x y z
N MET A 1 17.76 15.83 -6.39
CA MET A 1 17.04 14.65 -6.88
C MET A 1 16.72 13.85 -5.65
N SER A 2 15.44 13.67 -5.34
CA SER A 2 15.03 12.93 -4.15
C SER A 2 15.42 11.47 -4.32
N HIS A 3 16.33 10.96 -3.48
CA HIS A 3 16.82 9.59 -3.55
C HIS A 3 15.98 8.71 -2.64
N PHE A 4 15.01 8.00 -3.22
CA PHE A 4 14.37 6.85 -2.57
C PHE A 4 15.08 5.56 -2.98
N VAL A 5 15.01 4.53 -2.15
CA VAL A 5 15.59 3.21 -2.39
C VAL A 5 14.54 2.14 -2.15
N VAL A 6 14.48 1.14 -3.04
CA VAL A 6 13.62 -0.03 -2.84
C VAL A 6 14.52 -1.21 -2.45
N GLU A 7 14.30 -1.76 -1.27
CA GLU A 7 14.99 -2.94 -0.77
C GLU A 7 14.03 -4.14 -0.76
N ARG A 8 14.51 -5.32 -1.20
CA ARG A 8 13.71 -6.54 -1.30
C ARG A 8 14.07 -7.52 -0.20
N PHE A 9 13.04 -8.09 0.42
CA PHE A 9 13.15 -9.14 1.41
C PHE A 9 12.41 -10.39 0.93
N ALA A 10 13.17 -11.48 0.74
CA ALA A 10 12.61 -12.79 0.42
C ALA A 10 11.95 -13.42 1.67
N PRO A 11 11.09 -14.44 1.51
CA PRO A 11 10.57 -15.19 2.65
C PRO A 11 11.70 -15.70 3.55
N GLY A 12 11.59 -15.43 4.85
CA GLY A 12 12.58 -15.72 5.88
C GLY A 12 13.61 -14.60 6.12
N ALA A 13 13.63 -13.55 5.29
CA ALA A 13 14.47 -12.36 5.51
C ALA A 13 13.69 -11.26 6.23
N ALA A 14 14.37 -10.55 7.13
CA ALA A 14 13.82 -9.45 7.91
C ALA A 14 14.57 -8.15 7.60
N ALA A 15 13.83 -7.05 7.41
CA ALA A 15 14.43 -5.72 7.37
C ALA A 15 14.91 -5.35 8.78
N GLU A 16 16.17 -4.94 8.88
CA GLU A 16 16.77 -4.47 10.15
C GLU A 16 16.90 -2.94 10.18
N THR A 17 16.89 -2.31 9.01
CA THR A 17 17.08 -0.86 8.86
C THR A 17 15.90 -0.27 8.08
N PHE A 18 15.14 0.60 8.74
CA PHE A 18 14.05 1.37 8.14
C PHE A 18 13.75 2.58 9.02
N GLU A 19 13.05 3.55 8.46
CA GLU A 19 12.66 4.77 9.16
C GLU A 19 11.14 4.93 9.21
N PRO A 20 10.60 5.61 10.25
CA PRO A 20 9.21 6.02 10.25
C PRO A 20 8.88 6.82 8.99
N GLY A 21 7.72 6.54 8.40
CA GLY A 21 7.30 7.12 7.12
C GLY A 21 7.73 6.32 5.88
N ASP A 22 8.71 5.39 6.01
CA ASP A 22 8.93 4.38 4.98
C ASP A 22 7.69 3.48 4.88
N PHE A 23 7.55 2.74 3.78
CA PHE A 23 6.41 1.85 3.60
C PHE A 23 6.80 0.54 2.96
N ILE A 24 5.98 -0.48 3.17
CA ILE A 24 6.17 -1.78 2.54
C ILE A 24 5.19 -2.02 1.41
N LEU A 25 5.62 -2.79 0.43
CA LEU A 25 4.79 -3.40 -0.60
C LEU A 25 4.92 -4.91 -0.49
N THR A 26 3.79 -5.63 -0.54
CA THR A 26 3.79 -7.10 -0.45
C THR A 26 2.67 -7.71 -1.28
N HIS A 27 2.72 -9.04 -1.43
CA HIS A 27 1.72 -9.82 -2.13
C HIS A 27 1.20 -10.94 -1.21
N HIS A 28 -0.12 -11.04 -1.03
CA HIS A 28 -0.73 -12.10 -0.19
C HIS A 28 -1.57 -13.09 -1.01
N HIS A 29 -1.57 -14.35 -0.57
CA HIS A 29 -2.25 -15.46 -1.24
C HIS A 29 -3.77 -15.57 -0.95
N HIS A 30 -4.35 -14.74 -0.08
CA HIS A 30 -5.77 -14.85 0.28
C HIS A 30 -6.66 -13.79 -0.38
N ALA A 31 -7.59 -14.29 -1.21
CA ALA A 31 -8.82 -13.72 -1.80
C ALA A 31 -8.77 -12.35 -2.52
N VAL A 32 -8.19 -11.30 -1.94
CA VAL A 32 -8.20 -9.94 -2.51
C VAL A 32 -7.23 -9.79 -3.68
N SER A 33 -6.12 -10.53 -3.64
CA SER A 33 -5.10 -10.50 -4.68
C SER A 33 -5.63 -10.90 -6.07
N ARG A 34 -6.72 -11.65 -6.17
CA ARG A 34 -7.37 -11.93 -7.48
C ARG A 34 -8.19 -10.74 -8.00
N LEU A 35 -8.88 -10.01 -7.13
CA LEU A 35 -9.75 -8.90 -7.53
C LEU A 35 -8.93 -7.67 -7.96
N ILE A 36 -7.86 -7.35 -7.22
CA ILE A 36 -6.96 -6.24 -7.58
C ILE A 36 -6.15 -6.58 -8.84
N ARG A 37 -5.66 -7.82 -9.01
CA ARG A 37 -4.97 -8.22 -10.26
C ARG A 37 -5.89 -8.16 -11.48
N LEU A 38 -7.18 -8.44 -11.31
CA LEU A 38 -8.19 -8.36 -12.36
C LEU A 38 -8.54 -6.91 -12.71
N ALA A 39 -8.71 -6.03 -11.71
CA ALA A 39 -8.94 -4.59 -11.93
C ALA A 39 -7.74 -3.91 -12.61
N GLN A 40 -6.52 -4.29 -12.23
CA GLN A 40 -5.28 -3.78 -12.86
C GLN A 40 -5.13 -4.25 -14.31
N LYS A 41 -5.51 -5.50 -14.62
CA LYS A 41 -5.52 -6.05 -15.97
C LYS A 41 -6.55 -5.35 -16.87
N ILE A 42 -7.68 -4.91 -16.31
CA ILE A 42 -8.74 -4.19 -17.04
C ILE A 42 -8.34 -2.73 -17.32
N ARG A 43 -7.52 -2.09 -16.47
CA ARG A 43 -7.07 -0.70 -16.65
C ARG A 43 -5.82 -0.51 -17.53
N GLY A 44 -5.27 -1.59 -18.13
CA GLY A 44 -4.13 -1.49 -19.05
C GLY A 44 -2.79 -1.08 -18.39
N ARG A 45 -2.69 -1.16 -17.06
CA ARG A 45 -1.46 -0.82 -16.33
C ARG A 45 -0.38 -1.88 -16.55
N GLU A 46 0.87 -1.44 -16.61
CA GLU A 46 2.00 -2.27 -17.00
C GLU A 46 2.14 -3.51 -16.10
N ARG A 47 2.28 -4.69 -16.72
CA ARG A 47 2.33 -5.97 -16.02
C ARG A 47 3.42 -6.04 -14.94
N ARG A 48 4.51 -5.30 -15.08
CA ARG A 48 5.67 -5.31 -14.15
C ARG A 48 5.37 -4.73 -12.77
N TYR A 49 4.35 -3.89 -12.62
CA TYR A 49 3.97 -3.31 -11.32
C TYR A 49 2.76 -3.99 -10.68
N SER A 50 2.01 -4.80 -11.44
CA SER A 50 0.79 -5.47 -10.99
C SER A 50 0.98 -6.71 -10.10
N TYR A 51 2.18 -6.85 -9.53
CA TYR A 51 2.54 -7.93 -8.61
C TYR A 51 2.06 -7.66 -7.19
N TRP A 52 2.10 -6.40 -6.76
CA TRP A 52 1.77 -5.98 -5.40
C TRP A 52 0.27 -5.98 -5.15
N SER A 53 -0.14 -6.51 -4.00
CA SER A 53 -1.55 -6.56 -3.59
C SER A 53 -1.83 -5.82 -2.29
N HIS A 54 -0.80 -5.41 -1.56
CA HIS A 54 -0.95 -4.75 -0.27
C HIS A 54 0.17 -3.73 -0.02
N ALA A 55 -0.13 -2.71 0.76
CA ALA A 55 0.80 -1.68 1.18
C ALA A 55 0.53 -1.30 2.65
N ALA A 56 1.59 -1.00 3.41
CA ALA A 56 1.49 -0.57 4.80
C ALA A 56 2.59 0.44 5.14
N LEU A 57 2.31 1.40 6.03
CA LEU A 57 3.26 2.45 6.42
C LEU A 57 3.98 2.06 7.71
N ILE A 58 5.31 2.17 7.74
CA ILE A 58 6.13 2.00 8.95
C ILE A 58 5.99 3.25 9.81
N ILE A 59 5.65 3.08 11.09
CA ILE A 59 5.37 4.19 12.01
C ILE A 59 6.42 4.41 13.09
N ASP A 60 7.28 3.44 13.33
CA ASP A 60 8.37 3.53 14.30
C ASP A 60 9.57 2.63 13.92
N ARG A 61 10.63 2.69 14.73
CA ARG A 61 11.88 1.94 14.48
C ARG A 61 11.83 0.51 15.01
N GLU A 62 10.82 0.19 15.79
CA GLU A 62 10.51 -1.15 16.28
C GLU A 62 9.82 -2.01 15.19
N GLY A 63 9.47 -1.39 14.06
CA GLY A 63 8.87 -2.06 12.92
C GLY A 63 7.36 -2.17 13.04
N ASN A 64 6.70 -1.31 13.81
CA ASN A 64 5.25 -1.24 13.77
C ASN A 64 4.77 -0.60 12.47
N LEU A 65 3.68 -1.15 11.94
CA LEU A 65 3.06 -0.77 10.70
C LEU A 65 1.64 -0.28 10.98
N VAL A 66 1.22 0.79 10.32
CA VAL A 66 -0.21 1.07 10.13
C VAL A 66 -0.62 0.50 8.80
N GLU A 67 -1.60 -0.39 8.86
CA GLU A 67 -2.15 -1.04 7.69
C GLU A 67 -3.66 -1.14 7.76
N ALA A 68 -4.23 -1.42 6.60
CA ALA A 68 -5.66 -1.32 6.39
C ALA A 68 -6.17 -2.70 5.97
N GLU A 69 -6.90 -3.33 6.88
CA GLU A 69 -7.27 -4.75 6.87
C GLU A 69 -8.78 -4.94 6.74
N SER A 70 -9.22 -6.18 6.50
CA SER A 70 -10.65 -6.54 6.35
C SER A 70 -11.58 -5.99 7.44
N LYS A 71 -11.08 -5.80 8.66
CA LYS A 71 -11.86 -5.34 9.82
C LYS A 71 -11.68 -3.85 10.14
N GLY A 72 -10.74 -3.15 9.51
CA GLY A 72 -10.37 -1.80 9.90
C GLY A 72 -8.90 -1.49 9.69
N VAL A 73 -8.53 -0.25 10.00
CA VAL A 73 -7.13 0.17 10.08
C VAL A 73 -6.57 -0.26 11.43
N VAL A 74 -5.44 -0.96 11.41
CA VAL A 74 -4.81 -1.56 12.60
C VAL A 74 -3.33 -1.23 12.64
N VAL A 75 -2.74 -1.38 13.83
CA VAL A 75 -1.29 -1.43 14.00
C VAL A 75 -0.88 -2.90 14.04
N SER A 76 0.14 -3.27 13.28
CA SER A 76 0.69 -4.63 13.24
C SER A 76 2.22 -4.60 13.18
N PRO A 77 2.91 -5.64 13.65
CA PRO A 77 4.36 -5.70 13.54
C PRO A 77 4.78 -6.11 12.12
N LEU A 78 5.90 -5.57 11.63
CA LEU A 78 6.53 -5.94 10.36
C LEU A 78 6.86 -7.44 10.30
N SER A 79 7.14 -8.06 11.45
CA SER A 79 7.40 -9.50 11.58
C SER A 79 6.26 -10.37 11.05
N LYS A 80 5.02 -9.84 10.97
CA LYS A 80 3.88 -10.49 10.29
C LYS A 80 4.22 -10.89 8.85
N TYR A 81 5.12 -10.18 8.19
CA TYR A 81 5.51 -10.36 6.80
C TYR A 81 6.78 -11.20 6.61
N GLU A 82 7.44 -11.66 7.67
CA GLU A 82 8.70 -12.44 7.57
C GLU A 82 8.60 -13.65 6.64
N GLN A 83 7.46 -14.32 6.58
CA GLN A 83 7.28 -15.55 5.79
C GLN A 83 6.75 -15.29 4.36
N VAL A 84 6.69 -14.02 3.94
CA VAL A 84 6.19 -13.60 2.63
C VAL A 84 7.21 -12.66 2.01
N GLU A 85 7.26 -12.58 0.68
CA GLU A 85 8.08 -11.56 0.06
C GLU A 85 7.46 -10.17 0.27
N TYR A 86 8.29 -9.22 0.67
CA TYR A 86 7.93 -7.82 0.74
C TYR A 86 9.11 -6.95 0.33
N HIS A 87 8.81 -5.75 -0.15
CA HIS A 87 9.78 -4.71 -0.40
C HIS A 87 9.58 -3.59 0.61
N VAL A 88 10.66 -3.03 1.13
CA VAL A 88 10.65 -1.77 1.85
C VAL A 88 11.01 -0.66 0.86
N VAL A 89 10.22 0.40 0.84
CA VAL A 89 10.52 1.61 0.09
C VAL A 89 11.00 2.66 1.09
N HIS A 90 12.30 2.90 1.07
CA HIS A 90 12.96 3.93 1.85
C HIS A 90 12.81 5.27 1.17
N LEU A 91 12.20 6.23 1.86
CA LEU A 91 12.04 7.58 1.33
C LEU A 91 13.38 8.32 1.27
N GLY A 92 14.32 7.99 2.16
CA GLY A 92 15.63 8.64 2.22
C GLY A 92 15.50 10.15 2.33
N ASP A 93 16.22 10.88 1.48
CA ASP A 93 16.19 12.34 1.42
C ASP A 93 14.92 12.91 0.76
N SER A 94 14.00 12.06 0.31
CA SER A 94 12.72 12.52 -0.25
C SER A 94 11.73 12.98 0.81
N ALA A 95 11.97 12.68 2.08
CA ALA A 95 11.12 13.06 3.20
C ALA A 95 12.00 13.44 4.39
N ASP A 96 11.89 14.69 4.84
CA ASP A 96 12.58 15.12 6.05
C ASP A 96 11.90 14.57 7.32
N GLN A 97 12.48 14.88 8.49
CA GLN A 97 11.93 14.42 9.77
C GLN A 97 10.49 14.90 10.00
N ARG A 98 10.17 16.14 9.62
CA ARG A 98 8.83 16.72 9.82
C ARG A 98 7.83 16.06 8.88
N ASP A 99 8.20 15.83 7.64
CA ASP A 99 7.42 15.11 6.65
C ASP A 99 7.04 13.72 7.17
N ARG A 100 8.04 12.97 7.67
CA ARG A 100 7.85 11.63 8.25
C ARG A 100 6.90 11.67 9.45
N GLU A 101 7.08 12.63 10.36
CA GLU A 101 6.17 12.81 11.50
C GLU A 101 4.73 13.08 11.06
N GLN A 102 4.51 13.90 10.02
CA GLN A 102 3.18 14.17 9.49
C GLN A 102 2.55 12.93 8.84
N ALA A 103 3.31 12.15 8.09
CA ALA A 103 2.85 10.91 7.49
C ALA A 103 2.43 9.89 8.56
N VAL A 104 3.26 9.71 9.58
CA VAL A 104 2.99 8.82 10.72
C VAL A 104 1.79 9.29 11.52
N ALA A 105 1.72 10.57 11.88
CA ALA A 105 0.59 11.14 12.63
C ALA A 105 -0.73 10.95 11.88
N PHE A 106 -0.71 11.14 10.56
CA PHE A 106 -1.89 10.88 9.74
C PHE A 106 -2.29 9.41 9.74
N ALA A 107 -1.35 8.48 9.53
CA ALA A 107 -1.65 7.06 9.53
C ALA A 107 -2.24 6.62 10.88
N LEU A 108 -1.64 7.06 11.99
CA LEU A 108 -2.14 6.80 13.34
C LEU A 108 -3.55 7.36 13.56
N SER A 109 -3.89 8.53 12.99
CA SER A 109 -5.24 9.11 13.08
C SER A 109 -6.34 8.28 12.39
N LEU A 110 -5.95 7.29 11.59
CA LEU A 110 -6.86 6.37 10.92
C LEU A 110 -7.06 5.06 11.70
N VAL A 111 -6.21 4.73 12.67
CA VAL A 111 -6.30 3.50 13.44
C VAL A 111 -7.66 3.38 14.12
N GLY A 112 -8.28 2.20 14.00
CA GLY A 112 -9.62 1.91 14.51
C GLY A 112 -10.76 2.34 13.58
N LYS A 113 -10.49 3.10 12.50
CA LYS A 113 -11.52 3.41 11.51
C LYS A 113 -11.90 2.15 10.72
N PRO A 114 -13.21 1.95 10.45
CA PRO A 114 -13.66 0.81 9.66
C PRO A 114 -13.08 0.89 8.25
N PHE A 115 -12.77 -0.28 7.70
CA PHE A 115 -12.20 -0.41 6.36
C PHE A 115 -13.26 -0.93 5.39
N GLY A 116 -13.44 -0.24 4.27
CA GLY A 116 -14.53 -0.47 3.31
C GLY A 116 -14.33 -1.69 2.39
N TYR A 117 -13.76 -2.78 2.87
CA TYR A 117 -13.51 -3.97 2.03
C TYR A 117 -14.81 -4.54 1.44
N LEU A 118 -15.91 -4.48 2.18
CA LEU A 118 -17.22 -4.98 1.73
C LEU A 118 -17.75 -4.18 0.53
N ASP A 119 -17.55 -2.87 0.53
CA ASP A 119 -17.98 -2.00 -0.56
C ASP A 119 -17.05 -2.08 -1.76
N LEU A 120 -15.73 -2.19 -1.54
CA LEU A 120 -14.79 -2.46 -2.63
C LEU A 120 -15.04 -3.84 -3.28
N PHE A 121 -15.41 -4.84 -2.47
CA PHE A 121 -15.80 -6.16 -2.96
C PHE A 121 -17.13 -6.13 -3.71
N SER A 122 -18.14 -5.42 -3.20
CA SER A 122 -19.45 -5.30 -3.86
C SER A 122 -19.36 -4.53 -5.17
N VAL A 123 -18.56 -3.47 -5.22
CA VAL A 123 -18.25 -2.72 -6.45
C VAL A 123 -17.47 -3.58 -7.44
N GLY A 124 -16.45 -4.32 -6.97
CA GLY A 124 -15.70 -5.25 -7.81
C GLY A 124 -16.59 -6.36 -8.40
N LEU A 125 -17.51 -6.90 -7.61
CA LEU A 125 -18.50 -7.90 -8.04
C LEU A 125 -19.54 -7.31 -8.99
N SER A 126 -20.00 -6.08 -8.75
CA SER A 126 -20.91 -5.33 -9.63
C SER A 126 -20.31 -5.09 -11.01
N LEU A 127 -19.04 -4.68 -11.06
CA LEU A 127 -18.31 -4.49 -12.31
C LEU A 127 -18.07 -5.81 -13.06
N LEU A 128 -17.87 -6.92 -12.34
CA LEU A 128 -17.70 -8.26 -12.93
C LEU A 128 -18.98 -8.88 -13.47
N THR A 129 -20.12 -8.57 -12.84
CA THR A 129 -21.43 -9.16 -13.19
C THR A 129 -22.27 -8.27 -14.09
N GLY A 130 -21.83 -7.03 -14.37
CA GLY A 130 -22.59 -6.03 -15.12
C GLY A 130 -23.83 -5.52 -14.37
N ALA A 131 -24.00 -5.91 -13.11
CA ALA A 131 -25.13 -5.51 -12.27
C ALA A 131 -24.92 -4.06 -11.82
N LYS A 132 -25.86 -3.17 -12.12
CA LYS A 132 -25.84 -1.76 -11.64
C LYS A 132 -26.19 -1.73 -10.16
N ILE A 133 -25.23 -2.00 -9.29
CA ILE A 133 -25.39 -1.75 -7.85
C ILE A 133 -24.92 -0.31 -7.62
N ASN A 134 -25.86 0.59 -7.35
CA ASN A 134 -25.57 1.96 -6.90
C ASN A 134 -25.03 1.91 -5.46
N VAL A 135 -23.77 1.55 -5.31
CA VAL A 135 -23.04 1.74 -4.05
C VAL A 135 -22.43 3.13 -4.13
N ALA A 136 -22.90 4.03 -3.27
CA ALA A 136 -22.34 5.36 -3.14
C ALA A 136 -20.84 5.21 -2.84
N TYR A 137 -20.01 5.79 -3.71
CA TYR A 137 -18.55 5.76 -3.63
C TYR A 137 -18.08 6.70 -2.51
N GLU A 138 -18.44 6.43 -1.27
CA GLU A 138 -18.00 7.23 -0.12
C GLU A 138 -16.75 6.61 0.48
N SER A 139 -15.59 7.09 0.01
CA SER A 139 -14.32 7.12 0.73
C SER A 139 -13.91 5.82 1.45
N HIS A 140 -13.91 4.69 0.75
CA HIS A 140 -13.27 3.48 1.27
C HIS A 140 -11.76 3.70 1.29
N LEU A 141 -11.21 4.00 2.47
CA LEU A 141 -9.76 3.95 2.70
C LEU A 141 -9.31 2.57 2.24
N THR A 142 -8.50 2.48 1.18
CA THR A 142 -7.79 1.25 0.79
C THR A 142 -6.39 1.24 1.41
N CYS A 143 -5.71 0.09 1.47
CA CYS A 143 -4.36 0.03 2.04
C CYS A 143 -3.36 0.92 1.28
N SER A 144 -3.42 0.91 -0.05
CA SER A 144 -2.63 1.82 -0.90
C SER A 144 -3.09 3.27 -0.82
N ALA A 145 -4.39 3.55 -0.69
CA ALA A 145 -4.86 4.93 -0.51
C ALA A 145 -4.46 5.50 0.85
N LEU A 146 -4.40 4.67 1.90
CA LEU A 146 -3.87 5.07 3.20
C LEU A 146 -2.42 5.52 3.06
N VAL A 147 -1.58 4.68 2.45
CA VAL A 147 -0.16 4.98 2.23
C VAL A 147 0.01 6.20 1.32
N ALA A 148 -0.68 6.26 0.17
CA ALA A 148 -0.61 7.39 -0.75
C ALA A 148 -1.00 8.71 -0.07
N ARG A 149 -2.10 8.73 0.71
CA ARG A 149 -2.50 9.93 1.46
C ARG A 149 -1.50 10.29 2.55
N ALA A 150 -0.84 9.33 3.18
CA ALA A 150 0.26 9.62 4.11
C ALA A 150 1.44 10.27 3.38
N LEU A 151 1.84 9.74 2.22
CA LEU A 151 2.98 10.22 1.43
C LEU A 151 2.77 11.61 0.81
N VAL A 152 1.53 12.01 0.50
CA VAL A 152 1.26 13.42 0.09
C VAL A 152 1.68 14.42 1.17
N ARG A 153 1.78 14.00 2.44
CA ARG A 153 2.27 14.83 3.55
C ARG A 153 3.79 14.90 3.61
N THR A 154 4.49 14.07 2.84
CA THR A 154 5.96 14.09 2.67
C THR A 154 6.36 14.77 1.36
N SER A 155 5.53 15.70 0.87
CA SER A 155 5.71 16.38 -0.42
C SER A 155 5.63 15.49 -1.67
N ALA A 156 5.17 14.23 -1.55
CA ALA A 156 4.99 13.37 -2.71
C ALA A 156 3.87 13.91 -3.62
N ILE A 157 4.15 14.03 -4.92
CA ILE A 157 3.19 14.46 -5.93
C ILE A 157 2.92 13.28 -6.86
N PHE A 158 1.71 12.72 -6.78
CA PHE A 158 1.28 11.60 -7.61
C PHE A 158 0.53 12.09 -8.85
N ASP A 159 0.68 11.36 -9.96
CA ASP A 159 -0.11 11.62 -11.20
C ASP A 159 -1.60 11.27 -11.01
N ASP A 160 -1.87 10.30 -10.15
CA ASP A 160 -3.20 9.75 -9.88
C ASP A 160 -3.74 10.29 -8.54
N GLU A 161 -5.05 10.45 -8.43
CA GLU A 161 -5.71 10.86 -7.18
C GLU A 161 -5.36 9.88 -6.04
N PRO A 162 -4.74 10.34 -4.93
CA PRO A 162 -4.23 9.45 -3.87
C PRO A 162 -5.27 8.51 -3.28
N GLY A 163 -6.53 8.95 -3.19
CA GLY A 163 -7.65 8.13 -2.71
C GLY A 163 -7.97 6.92 -3.59
N HIS A 164 -7.54 6.92 -4.86
CA HIS A 164 -7.85 5.89 -5.85
C HIS A 164 -6.63 5.06 -6.26
N MET A 165 -5.45 5.38 -5.68
CA MET A 165 -4.22 4.68 -5.99
C MET A 165 -4.28 3.22 -5.54
N LEU A 166 -3.76 2.34 -6.39
CA LEU A 166 -3.55 0.92 -6.12
C LEU A 166 -2.09 0.69 -5.71
N PRO A 167 -1.75 -0.47 -5.10
CA PRO A 167 -0.37 -0.79 -4.75
C PRO A 167 0.60 -0.70 -5.94
N ALA A 168 0.14 -1.02 -7.16
CA ALA A 168 0.94 -0.89 -8.36
C ALA A 168 1.25 0.56 -8.78
N ASP A 169 0.43 1.52 -8.36
CA ASP A 169 0.67 2.94 -8.66
C ASP A 169 1.77 3.49 -7.78
N LEU A 170 1.75 3.10 -6.50
CA LEU A 170 2.87 3.34 -5.58
C LEU A 170 4.13 2.66 -6.10
N ALA A 171 4.04 1.40 -6.51
CA ALA A 171 5.17 0.67 -7.06
C ALA A 171 5.74 1.31 -8.34
N ARG A 172 4.89 1.82 -9.23
CA ARG A 172 5.30 2.56 -10.43
C ARG A 172 6.02 3.86 -10.06
N HIS A 173 5.47 4.63 -9.11
CA HIS A 173 6.03 5.91 -8.69
C HIS A 173 7.43 5.74 -8.06
N TYR A 174 7.60 4.71 -7.23
CA TYR A 174 8.85 4.44 -6.52
C TYR A 174 9.74 3.38 -7.18
N GLY A 175 9.43 2.95 -8.42
CA GLY A 175 10.25 1.97 -9.14
C GLY A 175 10.34 0.57 -8.49
N ALA A 176 9.39 0.20 -7.64
CA ALA A 176 9.32 -1.14 -7.02
C ALA A 176 8.81 -2.18 -8.03
N GLU A 177 9.68 -2.58 -8.95
CA GLU A 177 9.37 -3.57 -9.97
C GLU A 177 9.17 -4.97 -9.38
N ARG A 178 8.35 -5.78 -10.06
CA ARG A 178 8.26 -7.21 -9.77
C ARG A 178 9.65 -7.86 -9.92
N PRO A 179 10.10 -8.67 -8.95
CA PRO A 179 11.35 -9.39 -9.12
C PRO A 179 11.29 -10.35 -10.33
N THR A 180 12.35 -10.33 -11.13
CA THR A 180 12.57 -11.31 -12.21
C THR A 180 12.77 -12.70 -11.60
N PRO A 181 12.13 -13.75 -12.14
CA PRO A 181 12.49 -15.12 -11.77
C PRO A 181 13.96 -15.34 -12.15
N GLY A 182 14.78 -15.69 -11.15
CA GLY A 182 16.12 -16.23 -11.38
C GLY A 182 16.08 -17.66 -11.87
#